data_AF-A0A7J7GMX7-F1
#
_entry.id   AF-A0A7J7GMX7-F1
#
_cell.length_a   1.000
_cell.length_b   1.000
_cell.length_c   1.000
_cell.angle_alpha   90.00
_cell.angle_beta   90.00
_cell.angle_gamma   90.00
#
_symmetry.space_group_name_H-M   'P 1'
#
loop_
_entity.id
_entity.type
_entity.pdbx_description
1 polymer ?
#
loop_
_entity_poly.entity_id
_entity_poly.type
_entity_poly.pdbx_seq_one_letter_code
_entity_poly.pdbx_strand_id
1 'polypeptide(L)'
;MSHAVVAPPCFPTVRSAANRPRQRGNTKQNRSSGGAALGFGGERKEVRWKCVEDCGACCKLEKGPSFATPEEIFQDPSDVQLYRSLIGPDGWCINFDKASRTCSIYPDRPYFCRVEPEIFQTLYGIDKKRFNKEACSCCRDTIKVVYGSKSKELDNFNHAIKSVSSTGVKALKSDCGRHNRGDNSVAVASTSSKFLPFLSLLL
;
A
#
# COMPACT_ATOMS: atom_id res chain seq x y z
N MET A 1 11.94 57.95 35.44
CA MET A 1 10.54 57.86 35.00
C MET A 1 10.37 56.56 34.24
N SER A 2 9.51 55.59 34.55
CA SER A 2 8.81 55.26 35.79
C SER A 2 8.52 53.75 35.72
N HIS A 3 8.90 52.96 36.72
CA HIS A 3 8.60 51.52 36.75
C HIS A 3 7.22 51.27 37.35
N ALA A 4 6.51 50.27 36.82
CA ALA A 4 5.34 49.69 37.48
C ALA A 4 5.55 48.17 37.60
N VAL A 5 5.55 47.70 38.85
CA VAL A 5 5.63 46.28 39.23
C VAL A 5 4.36 45.98 40.03
N VAL A 6 3.65 44.90 39.71
CA VAL A 6 2.55 44.39 40.53
C VAL A 6 2.71 42.89 40.70
N ALA A 7 2.68 42.45 41.96
CA ALA A 7 2.96 41.07 42.38
C ALA A 7 1.66 40.26 42.62
N PRO A 8 1.72 38.91 42.63
CA PRO A 8 0.56 38.07 42.88
C PRO A 8 0.27 37.90 44.39
N PRO A 9 -1.00 37.74 44.81
CA PRO A 9 -1.36 37.47 46.20
C PRO A 9 -1.17 35.99 46.59
N CYS A 10 -0.82 35.75 47.85
CA CYS A 10 -0.49 34.43 48.40
C CYS A 10 -1.68 33.70 49.07
N PHE A 11 -1.49 32.40 49.28
CA PHE A 11 -2.40 31.46 49.95
C PHE A 11 -2.68 31.77 51.44
N PRO A 12 -3.73 31.15 52.00
CA PRO A 12 -3.63 30.56 53.33
C PRO A 12 -3.71 29.02 53.30
N THR A 13 -2.87 28.39 54.10
CA THR A 13 -2.79 26.94 54.34
C THR A 13 -3.82 26.48 55.37
N VAL A 14 -4.42 25.30 55.19
CA VAL A 14 -5.03 24.53 56.28
C VAL A 14 -4.28 23.21 56.45
N ARG A 15 -4.00 22.82 57.69
CA ARG A 15 -3.24 21.62 58.11
C ARG A 15 -3.96 20.92 59.28
N SER A 16 -3.55 19.66 59.55
CA SER A 16 -3.97 18.77 60.67
C SER A 16 -5.21 17.90 60.37
N ALA A 17 -5.43 16.67 60.89
CA ALA A 17 -4.63 15.62 61.59
C ALA A 17 -5.58 14.39 61.80
N ALA A 18 -5.23 13.12 62.10
CA ALA A 18 -4.00 12.31 62.17
C ALA A 18 -4.37 10.77 62.15
N ASN A 19 -3.36 9.87 62.10
CA ASN A 19 -3.40 8.42 62.44
C ASN A 19 -4.24 7.44 61.56
N ARG A 20 -3.69 6.40 60.89
CA ARG A 20 -3.01 5.12 61.31
C ARG A 20 -4.01 3.97 61.69
N PRO A 21 -3.65 2.66 61.56
CA PRO A 21 -3.10 1.91 60.41
C PRO A 21 -3.74 0.47 60.23
N ARG A 22 -3.19 -0.33 59.29
CA ARG A 22 -3.35 -1.82 59.15
C ARG A 22 -4.76 -2.27 58.65
N GLN A 23 -4.94 -3.39 57.94
CA GLN A 23 -4.14 -4.62 57.88
C GLN A 23 -3.81 -5.17 56.47
N ARG A 24 -2.85 -6.09 56.47
CA ARG A 24 -2.27 -6.85 55.36
C ARG A 24 -3.03 -8.17 55.18
N GLY A 25 -3.82 -8.31 54.12
CA GLY A 25 -4.44 -9.59 53.71
C GLY A 25 -3.57 -10.32 52.70
N ASN A 26 -2.88 -11.40 53.11
CA ASN A 26 -2.17 -12.30 52.20
C ASN A 26 -3.09 -13.47 51.84
N THR A 27 -3.51 -13.57 50.56
CA THR A 27 -4.11 -14.80 50.03
C THR A 27 -3.45 -15.19 48.73
N LYS A 28 -2.40 -16.01 48.86
CA LYS A 28 -1.76 -16.73 47.77
C LYS A 28 -2.73 -17.79 47.22
N GLN A 29 -3.43 -17.50 46.13
CA GLN A 29 -4.07 -18.53 45.31
C GLN A 29 -3.35 -18.66 43.97
N ASN A 30 -2.64 -19.78 43.85
CA ASN A 30 -2.03 -20.22 42.61
C ASN A 30 -3.14 -20.74 41.69
N ARG A 31 -3.46 -20.03 40.61
CA ARG A 31 -4.25 -20.56 39.50
C ARG A 31 -3.55 -20.26 38.18
N SER A 32 -2.88 -21.28 37.68
CA SER A 32 -2.55 -21.44 36.27
C SER A 32 -3.84 -21.32 35.45
N SER A 33 -3.97 -20.24 34.69
CA SER A 33 -5.04 -20.07 33.70
C SER A 33 -4.42 -19.37 32.51
N GLY A 34 -4.28 -20.09 31.40
CA GLY A 34 -3.80 -19.52 30.15
C GLY A 34 -4.79 -18.48 29.65
N GLY A 35 -4.54 -17.21 30.00
CA GLY A 35 -5.26 -16.08 29.43
C GLY A 35 -4.88 -15.97 27.96
N ALA A 36 -5.76 -16.46 27.08
CA ALA A 36 -5.56 -16.37 25.65
C ALA A 36 -5.23 -14.92 25.25
N ALA A 37 -4.17 -14.74 24.47
CA ALA A 37 -3.93 -13.47 23.83
C ALA A 37 -5.17 -13.15 22.98
N LEU A 38 -5.90 -12.08 23.33
CA LEU A 38 -6.96 -11.51 22.52
C LEU A 38 -6.33 -10.81 21.31
N GLY A 39 -5.74 -11.62 20.43
CA GLY A 39 -5.35 -11.19 19.11
C GLY A 39 -6.63 -10.76 18.39
N PHE A 40 -6.69 -9.49 17.99
CA PHE A 40 -7.60 -9.01 16.97
C PHE A 40 -7.21 -9.66 15.63
N GLY A 41 -7.47 -10.96 15.52
CA GLY A 41 -7.33 -11.78 14.34
C GLY A 41 -8.45 -11.49 13.36
N GLY A 42 -8.61 -10.22 12.98
CA GLY A 42 -9.39 -9.88 11.80
C GLY A 42 -8.72 -10.56 10.62
N GLU A 43 -9.41 -11.53 10.01
CA GLU A 43 -8.95 -12.17 8.79
C GLU A 43 -8.52 -11.09 7.80
N ARG A 44 -7.23 -11.08 7.44
CA ARG A 44 -6.73 -10.22 6.36
C ARG A 44 -7.26 -10.76 5.05
N LYS A 45 -8.50 -10.39 4.76
CA LYS A 45 -9.21 -10.71 3.54
C LYS A 45 -8.32 -10.33 2.35
N GLU A 46 -7.84 -11.34 1.63
CA GLU A 46 -6.83 -11.14 0.60
C GLU A 46 -7.41 -10.27 -0.52
N VAL A 47 -6.84 -9.08 -0.71
CA VAL A 47 -7.21 -8.22 -1.84
C VAL A 47 -6.61 -8.81 -3.11
N ARG A 48 -7.44 -9.03 -4.12
CA ARG A 48 -6.98 -9.43 -5.46
C ARG A 48 -6.98 -8.22 -6.37
N TRP A 49 -5.83 -7.92 -6.96
CA TRP A 49 -5.72 -6.82 -7.91
C TRP A 49 -6.49 -7.13 -9.19
N LYS A 50 -7.11 -6.10 -9.76
CA LYS A 50 -7.61 -6.08 -11.13
C LYS A 50 -7.62 -4.65 -11.66
N CYS A 51 -7.51 -4.50 -12.97
CA CYS A 51 -7.79 -3.22 -13.63
C CYS A 51 -9.27 -2.84 -13.44
N VAL A 52 -9.56 -1.54 -13.47
CA VAL A 52 -10.93 -1.01 -13.42
C VAL A 52 -11.10 -0.06 -14.61
N GLU A 53 -12.19 -0.26 -15.34
CA GLU A 53 -12.60 0.55 -16.47
C GLU A 53 -12.89 1.99 -16.04
N ASP A 54 -12.86 2.93 -16.99
CA ASP A 54 -13.05 4.37 -16.77
C ASP A 54 -12.12 5.01 -15.71
N CYS A 55 -10.98 4.37 -15.38
CA CYS A 55 -10.03 4.89 -14.40
C CYS A 55 -8.90 5.70 -15.04
N GLY A 56 -8.11 5.13 -15.96
CA GLY A 56 -7.05 5.85 -16.68
C GLY A 56 -5.85 6.37 -15.88
N ALA A 57 -5.84 6.31 -14.53
CA ALA A 57 -4.81 6.94 -13.69
C ALA A 57 -3.37 6.48 -14.00
N CYS A 58 -3.18 5.25 -14.45
CA CYS A 58 -1.88 4.75 -14.89
C CYS A 58 -1.33 5.50 -16.12
N CYS A 59 -2.19 6.06 -16.97
CA CYS A 59 -1.83 6.79 -18.19
C CYS A 59 -1.38 8.23 -17.96
N LYS A 60 -1.49 8.80 -16.75
CA LYS A 60 -0.74 10.02 -16.41
C LYS A 60 0.71 9.63 -16.14
N LEU A 61 1.59 9.74 -17.12
CA LEU A 61 2.98 9.26 -17.02
C LEU A 61 3.86 10.22 -16.20
N GLU A 62 3.68 11.52 -16.40
CA GLU A 62 4.42 12.54 -15.65
C GLU A 62 3.72 12.85 -14.31
N LYS A 63 4.16 12.19 -13.22
CA LYS A 63 3.51 12.27 -11.90
C LYS A 63 4.23 13.18 -10.89
N GLY A 64 5.28 13.89 -11.33
CA GLY A 64 6.13 14.72 -10.48
C GLY A 64 7.20 13.94 -9.70
N PRO A 65 8.01 14.61 -8.84
CA PRO A 65 9.16 14.01 -8.15
C PRO A 65 8.77 13.00 -7.06
N SER A 66 7.48 12.89 -6.74
CA SER A 66 6.96 11.89 -5.80
C SER A 66 6.76 10.50 -6.42
N PHE A 67 7.41 10.23 -7.56
CA PHE A 67 7.41 8.94 -8.25
C PHE A 67 8.78 8.71 -8.87
N ALA A 68 9.14 7.43 -9.06
CA ALA A 68 10.38 7.08 -9.70
C ALA A 68 10.41 7.54 -11.17
N THR A 69 11.56 8.03 -11.62
CA THR A 69 11.79 8.43 -13.02
C THR A 69 11.91 7.20 -13.92
N PRO A 70 11.74 7.31 -15.26
CA PRO A 70 11.99 6.16 -16.14
C PRO A 70 13.43 5.63 -16.03
N GLU A 71 14.42 6.48 -15.73
CA GLU A 71 15.81 6.05 -15.45
C GLU A 71 15.95 5.15 -14.22
N GLU A 72 15.09 5.33 -13.22
CA GLU A 72 15.11 4.54 -11.98
C GLU A 72 14.36 3.22 -12.12
N ILE A 73 13.43 3.14 -13.09
CA ILE A 73 12.58 1.96 -13.35
C ILE A 73 13.20 1.04 -14.41
N PHE A 74 13.74 1.60 -15.49
CA PHE A 74 14.21 0.82 -16.65
C PHE A 74 15.73 0.71 -16.69
N GLN A 75 16.21 -0.50 -16.92
CA GLN A 75 17.64 -0.77 -17.12
C GLN A 75 18.07 -0.61 -18.59
N ASP A 76 17.12 -0.77 -19.53
CA ASP A 76 17.35 -0.57 -20.96
C ASP A 76 17.06 0.89 -21.35
N PRO A 77 18.02 1.64 -21.93
CA PRO A 77 17.78 3.00 -22.42
C PRO A 77 16.72 3.07 -23.53
N SER A 78 16.45 1.98 -24.24
CA SER A 78 15.40 1.88 -25.27
C SER A 78 14.00 1.97 -24.65
N ASP A 79 13.79 1.34 -23.48
CA ASP A 79 12.54 1.44 -22.73
C ASP A 79 12.35 2.83 -22.14
N VAL A 80 13.42 3.47 -21.68
CA VAL A 80 13.39 4.89 -21.24
C VAL A 80 12.95 5.80 -22.39
N GLN A 81 13.47 5.59 -23.60
CA GLN A 81 13.08 6.35 -24.79
C GLN A 81 11.62 6.09 -25.20
N LEU A 82 11.18 4.84 -25.19
CA LEU A 82 9.80 4.46 -25.48
C LEU A 82 8.82 5.01 -24.43
N TYR A 83 9.19 5.00 -23.15
CA TYR A 83 8.39 5.61 -22.09
C TYR A 83 8.23 7.12 -22.32
N ARG A 84 9.32 7.82 -22.65
CA ARG A 84 9.29 9.26 -22.96
C ARG A 84 8.50 9.61 -24.21
N SER A 85 8.61 8.85 -25.28
CA SER A 85 7.88 9.14 -26.53
C SER A 85 6.36 9.00 -26.40
N LEU A 86 5.90 8.29 -25.36
CA LEU A 86 4.48 8.21 -25.02
C LEU A 86 3.98 9.42 -24.21
N ILE A 87 4.83 10.28 -23.66
CA ILE A 87 4.41 11.42 -22.82
C ILE A 87 4.02 12.61 -23.73
N GLY A 88 2.74 13.00 -23.68
CA GLY A 88 2.23 14.21 -24.31
C GLY A 88 2.58 15.48 -23.55
N PRO A 89 2.35 16.67 -24.14
CA PRO A 89 2.75 17.97 -23.57
C PRO A 89 2.03 18.35 -22.26
N ASP A 90 1.02 17.57 -21.86
CA ASP A 90 0.27 17.72 -20.61
C ASP A 90 0.59 16.60 -19.59
N GLY A 91 1.64 15.81 -19.84
CA GLY A 91 2.11 14.72 -18.99
C GLY A 91 1.25 13.44 -19.03
N TRP A 92 0.25 13.34 -19.92
CA TRP A 92 -0.53 12.13 -20.15
C TRP A 92 0.03 11.31 -21.32
N CYS A 93 -0.27 10.01 -21.34
CA CYS A 93 0.02 9.14 -22.46
C CYS A 93 -0.70 9.63 -23.73
N ILE A 94 0.02 9.84 -24.83
CA ILE A 94 -0.53 10.29 -26.13
C ILE A 94 -1.60 9.33 -26.69
N ASN A 95 -1.59 8.07 -26.26
CA ASN A 95 -2.54 7.03 -26.65
C ASN A 95 -3.73 6.89 -25.70
N PHE A 96 -3.89 7.79 -24.71
CA PHE A 96 -5.02 7.78 -23.79
C PHE A 96 -6.04 8.86 -24.16
N ASP A 97 -7.22 8.43 -24.62
CA ASP A 97 -8.34 9.36 -24.81
C ASP A 97 -8.99 9.65 -23.46
N LYS A 98 -8.96 10.93 -23.06
CA LYS A 98 -9.52 11.41 -21.79
C LYS A 98 -11.04 11.50 -21.80
N ALA A 99 -11.67 11.57 -22.98
CA ALA A 99 -13.12 11.66 -23.11
C ALA A 99 -13.77 10.28 -22.91
N SER A 100 -13.35 9.26 -23.67
CA SER A 100 -13.80 7.88 -23.46
C SER A 100 -13.12 7.17 -22.28
N ARG A 101 -12.01 7.72 -21.77
CA ARG A 101 -11.15 7.11 -20.75
C ARG A 101 -10.55 5.76 -21.16
N THR A 102 -10.33 5.56 -22.47
CA THR A 102 -9.76 4.35 -23.05
C THR A 102 -8.34 4.57 -23.60
N CYS A 103 -7.62 3.49 -23.87
CA CYS A 103 -6.33 3.55 -24.54
C CYS A 103 -6.45 3.00 -25.97
N SER A 104 -6.06 3.78 -26.97
CA SER A 104 -6.15 3.40 -28.39
C SER A 104 -5.36 2.12 -28.72
N ILE A 105 -4.21 1.94 -28.06
CA ILE A 105 -3.33 0.78 -28.20
C ILE A 105 -3.52 -0.26 -27.09
N TYR A 106 -4.68 -0.34 -26.42
CA TYR A 106 -4.89 -1.23 -25.26
C TYR A 106 -4.38 -2.69 -25.44
N PRO A 107 -4.63 -3.38 -26.58
CA PRO A 107 -4.09 -4.73 -26.81
C PRO A 107 -2.58 -4.75 -27.04
N ASP A 108 -2.02 -3.71 -27.67
CA ASP A 108 -0.61 -3.60 -28.10
C ASP A 108 0.26 -2.78 -27.13
N ARG A 109 -0.25 -2.49 -25.92
CA ARG A 109 0.47 -1.71 -24.91
C ARG A 109 1.86 -2.31 -24.63
N PRO A 110 2.92 -1.47 -24.52
CA PRO A 110 4.23 -1.89 -24.04
C PRO A 110 4.12 -2.66 -22.72
N TYR A 111 5.07 -3.58 -22.48
CA TYR A 111 5.02 -4.47 -21.32
C TYR A 111 4.93 -3.68 -20.00
N PHE A 112 5.67 -2.58 -19.85
CA PHE A 112 5.66 -1.74 -18.66
C PHE A 112 4.33 -1.02 -18.38
N CYS A 113 3.43 -0.92 -19.38
CA CYS A 113 2.07 -0.40 -19.21
C CYS A 113 1.07 -1.47 -18.69
N ARG A 114 1.52 -2.72 -18.50
CA ARG A 114 0.72 -3.83 -17.98
C ARG A 114 1.06 -4.10 -16.52
N VAL A 115 0.03 -4.31 -15.72
CA VAL A 115 0.16 -4.62 -14.29
C VAL A 115 0.01 -6.13 -14.15
N GLU A 116 1.11 -6.83 -14.37
CA GLU A 116 1.20 -8.30 -14.38
C GLU A 116 2.31 -8.76 -13.42
N PRO A 117 2.17 -9.93 -12.76
CA PRO A 117 3.13 -10.40 -11.75
C PRO A 117 4.57 -10.51 -12.26
N GLU A 118 4.75 -10.98 -13.49
CA GLU A 118 6.03 -11.18 -14.16
C GLU A 118 6.75 -9.84 -14.39
N ILE A 119 6.01 -8.82 -14.83
CA ILE A 119 6.55 -7.47 -15.09
C ILE A 119 6.91 -6.78 -13.77
N PHE A 120 6.10 -6.96 -12.73
CA PHE A 120 6.40 -6.45 -11.39
C PHE A 120 7.63 -7.14 -10.76
N GLN A 121 7.84 -8.42 -11.06
CA GLN A 121 9.04 -9.14 -10.65
C GLN A 121 10.28 -8.61 -11.37
N THR A 122 10.22 -8.39 -12.69
CA THR A 122 11.34 -7.88 -13.50
C THR A 122 11.71 -6.43 -13.17
N LEU A 123 10.73 -5.52 -13.13
CA LEU A 123 10.99 -4.07 -12.96
C LEU A 123 11.25 -3.67 -11.50
N TYR A 124 10.63 -4.36 -10.53
CA TYR A 124 10.63 -3.92 -9.13
C TYR A 124 11.12 -4.98 -8.13
N GLY A 125 11.50 -6.19 -8.58
CA GLY A 125 11.87 -7.29 -7.70
C GLY A 125 10.72 -7.79 -6.82
N ILE A 126 9.46 -7.55 -7.21
CA ILE A 126 8.28 -7.92 -6.40
C ILE A 126 7.85 -9.34 -6.72
N ASP A 127 7.98 -10.25 -5.75
CA ASP A 127 7.46 -11.61 -5.85
C ASP A 127 5.98 -11.68 -6.22
N LYS A 128 5.61 -12.67 -7.03
CA LYS A 128 4.21 -12.96 -7.38
C LYS A 128 3.29 -13.15 -6.16
N LYS A 129 3.84 -13.62 -5.03
CA LYS A 129 3.14 -13.74 -3.73
C LYS A 129 2.76 -12.38 -3.11
N ARG A 130 3.51 -11.32 -3.42
CA ARG A 130 3.26 -9.94 -2.95
C ARG A 130 2.51 -9.10 -3.98
N PHE A 131 2.59 -9.45 -5.27
CA PHE A 131 2.02 -8.72 -6.41
C PHE A 131 0.67 -8.07 -6.11
N ASN A 132 -0.35 -8.83 -5.68
CA ASN A 132 -1.70 -8.30 -5.46
C ASN A 132 -1.70 -7.13 -4.46
N LYS A 133 -0.95 -7.23 -3.36
CA LYS A 133 -0.85 -6.19 -2.33
C LYS A 133 -0.16 -4.94 -2.87
N GLU A 134 0.99 -5.12 -3.51
CA GLU A 134 1.82 -4.00 -4.01
C GLU A 134 1.14 -3.29 -5.19
N ALA A 135 0.60 -4.05 -6.16
CA ALA A 135 -0.18 -3.51 -7.28
C ALA A 135 -1.43 -2.76 -6.79
N CYS A 136 -2.14 -3.28 -5.78
CA CYS A 136 -3.25 -2.54 -5.16
C CYS A 136 -2.80 -1.25 -4.47
N SER A 137 -1.59 -1.19 -3.89
CA SER A 137 -1.08 0.07 -3.33
C SER A 137 -0.70 1.05 -4.43
N CYS A 138 0.16 0.64 -5.36
CA CYS A 138 0.60 1.47 -6.49
C CYS A 138 -0.58 2.08 -7.26
N CYS A 139 -1.65 1.30 -7.53
CA CYS A 139 -2.87 1.84 -8.14
C CYS A 139 -3.59 2.85 -7.24
N ARG A 140 -3.79 2.60 -5.93
CA ARG A 140 -4.40 3.59 -5.03
C ARG A 140 -3.60 4.88 -4.99
N ASP A 141 -2.29 4.80 -4.84
CA ASP A 141 -1.42 5.95 -4.65
C ASP A 141 -1.30 6.76 -5.96
N THR A 142 -1.28 6.08 -7.11
CA THR A 142 -1.43 6.72 -8.43
C THR A 142 -2.78 7.43 -8.58
N ILE A 143 -3.90 6.77 -8.24
CA ILE A 143 -5.24 7.38 -8.35
C ILE A 143 -5.38 8.60 -7.44
N LYS A 144 -4.87 8.54 -6.19
CA LYS A 144 -4.87 9.69 -5.27
C LYS A 144 -4.13 10.90 -5.85
N VAL A 145 -3.00 10.69 -6.53
CA VAL A 145 -2.22 11.79 -7.12
C VAL A 145 -2.89 12.36 -8.38
N VAL A 146 -3.51 11.52 -9.20
CA VAL A 146 -4.13 11.96 -10.47
C VAL A 146 -5.51 12.59 -10.25
N TYR A 147 -6.34 12.03 -9.37
CA TYR A 147 -7.74 12.42 -9.18
C TYR A 147 -8.09 12.87 -7.76
N GLY A 148 -7.20 12.70 -6.79
CA GLY A 148 -7.42 13.06 -5.39
C GLY A 148 -7.94 11.90 -4.52
N SER A 149 -7.76 12.01 -3.20
CA SER A 149 -8.16 10.99 -2.21
C SER A 149 -9.68 10.85 -1.98
N LYS A 150 -10.50 11.69 -2.63
CA LYS A 150 -11.99 11.65 -2.58
C LYS A 150 -12.59 11.42 -3.98
N SER A 151 -11.82 10.79 -4.88
CA SER A 151 -12.20 10.57 -6.27
C SER A 151 -13.10 9.35 -6.44
N LYS A 152 -14.04 9.43 -7.39
CA LYS A 152 -14.90 8.31 -7.77
C LYS A 152 -14.06 7.13 -8.31
N GLU A 153 -12.95 7.44 -8.96
CA GLU A 153 -11.96 6.49 -9.46
C GLU A 153 -11.34 5.66 -8.32
N LEU A 154 -11.02 6.29 -7.18
CA LEU A 154 -10.47 5.60 -6.00
C LEU A 154 -11.53 4.73 -5.31
N ASP A 155 -12.76 5.22 -5.18
CA ASP A 155 -13.87 4.48 -4.58
C ASP A 155 -14.25 3.27 -5.44
N ASN A 156 -14.36 3.46 -6.76
CA ASN A 156 -14.57 2.38 -7.73
C ASN A 156 -13.46 1.32 -7.62
N PHE A 157 -12.19 1.73 -7.59
CA PHE A 157 -11.06 0.81 -7.44
C PHE A 157 -11.12 0.02 -6.12
N ASN A 158 -11.37 0.70 -5.00
CA ASN A 158 -11.47 0.09 -3.69
C ASN A 158 -12.65 -0.90 -3.60
N HIS A 159 -13.80 -0.57 -4.19
CA HIS A 159 -14.94 -1.48 -4.28
C HIS A 159 -14.61 -2.71 -5.16
N ALA A 160 -13.96 -2.47 -6.30
CA ALA A 160 -13.60 -3.50 -7.27
C ALA A 160 -12.65 -4.57 -6.71
N ILE A 161 -11.65 -4.20 -5.89
CA ILE A 161 -10.73 -5.16 -5.26
C ILE A 161 -11.31 -5.84 -3.99
N LYS A 162 -12.32 -5.22 -3.36
CA LYS A 162 -13.05 -5.80 -2.20
C LYS A 162 -14.05 -6.88 -2.62
N SER A 163 -14.74 -6.70 -3.75
CA SER A 163 -15.79 -7.64 -4.19
C SER A 163 -15.25 -9.00 -4.60
N VAL A 164 -14.03 -9.07 -5.17
CA VAL A 164 -13.41 -10.33 -5.61
C VAL A 164 -13.16 -11.30 -4.45
N SER A 165 -12.91 -10.79 -3.24
CA SER A 165 -12.69 -11.62 -2.06
C SER A 165 -13.97 -12.08 -1.36
N SER A 166 -15.15 -11.70 -1.87
CA SER A 166 -16.46 -12.18 -1.40
C SER A 166 -16.98 -13.38 -2.22
N THR A 167 -16.31 -13.75 -3.31
CA THR A 167 -16.83 -14.73 -4.29
C THR A 167 -15.96 -15.99 -4.37
N GLY A 168 -15.87 -16.70 -3.25
CA GLY A 168 -15.74 -18.17 -3.26
C GLY A 168 -17.12 -18.77 -2.91
N VAL A 169 -17.57 -19.92 -3.41
CA VAL A 169 -16.88 -20.95 -4.20
C VAL A 169 -17.86 -21.53 -5.22
N LYS A 170 -17.50 -21.51 -6.51
CA LYS A 170 -17.88 -22.58 -7.45
C LYS A 170 -16.63 -23.02 -8.18
N ALA A 171 -15.99 -24.06 -7.64
CA ALA A 171 -14.84 -24.69 -8.27
C ALA A 171 -15.31 -25.33 -9.59
N LEU A 172 -14.98 -24.71 -10.73
CA LEU A 172 -14.97 -25.45 -11.98
C LEU A 172 -13.72 -26.33 -11.97
N LYS A 173 -13.95 -27.62 -11.75
CA LYS A 173 -12.93 -28.66 -11.72
C LYS A 173 -12.34 -28.79 -13.12
N SER A 174 -11.13 -28.25 -13.31
CA SER A 174 -10.33 -28.47 -14.52
C SER A 174 -9.16 -29.37 -14.12
N ASP A 175 -9.26 -30.64 -14.47
CA ASP A 175 -8.21 -31.62 -14.26
C ASP A 175 -7.00 -31.30 -15.14
N CYS A 176 -5.82 -31.13 -14.51
CA CYS A 176 -4.55 -31.22 -15.22
C CYS A 176 -3.46 -31.84 -14.33
N GLY A 177 -3.07 -33.07 -14.70
CA GLY A 177 -1.66 -33.40 -14.91
C GLY A 177 -0.71 -33.30 -13.70
N ARG A 178 -0.87 -34.21 -12.74
CA ARG A 178 0.15 -34.51 -11.73
C ARG A 178 1.43 -35.06 -12.38
N HIS A 179 2.53 -34.31 -12.38
CA HIS A 179 3.89 -34.83 -12.63
C HIS A 179 4.93 -34.21 -11.67
N ASN A 180 6.13 -34.80 -11.66
CA ASN A 180 6.92 -34.99 -10.43
C ASN A 180 7.81 -33.83 -9.97
N ARG A 181 8.23 -33.94 -8.69
CA ARG A 181 9.24 -33.11 -8.04
C ARG A 181 10.58 -33.17 -8.78
N GLY A 182 11.27 -32.03 -8.81
CA GLY A 182 12.71 -31.92 -8.98
C GLY A 182 13.22 -30.82 -8.08
N ASP A 183 13.69 -31.18 -6.88
CA ASP A 183 14.32 -30.23 -5.96
C ASP A 183 15.65 -29.77 -6.54
N ASN A 184 15.85 -28.45 -6.66
CA ASN A 184 17.20 -27.89 -6.77
C ASN A 184 17.26 -26.58 -5.99
N SER A 185 17.85 -26.68 -4.80
CA SER A 185 17.94 -25.57 -3.85
C SER A 185 19.17 -24.73 -4.16
N VAL A 186 18.97 -23.50 -4.63
CA VAL A 186 20.05 -22.50 -4.77
C VAL A 186 19.68 -21.29 -3.94
N ALA A 187 20.29 -21.18 -2.76
CA ALA A 187 20.10 -20.05 -1.87
C ALA A 187 20.82 -18.81 -2.43
N VAL A 188 20.08 -17.97 -3.16
CA VAL A 188 20.54 -16.62 -3.51
C VAL A 188 20.27 -15.67 -2.34
N ALA A 189 21.33 -15.10 -1.78
CA ALA A 189 21.27 -14.27 -0.60
C ALA A 189 20.42 -13.01 -0.82
N SER A 190 19.54 -12.71 0.13
CA SER A 190 18.63 -11.55 0.05
C SER A 190 19.37 -10.24 0.33
N THR A 191 19.89 -9.60 -0.73
CA THR A 191 20.39 -8.22 -0.66
C THR A 191 19.25 -7.22 -0.75
N SER A 192 18.55 -7.04 0.38
CA SER A 192 17.68 -5.88 0.59
C SER A 192 18.47 -4.58 0.45
N SER A 193 18.15 -3.73 -0.54
CA SER A 193 18.18 -2.24 -0.47
C SER A 193 18.03 -1.57 -1.85
N LYS A 194 16.94 -1.84 -2.59
CA LYS A 194 16.43 -0.96 -3.67
C LYS A 194 14.89 -0.93 -3.67
N PHE A 195 14.29 -0.72 -2.50
CA PHE A 195 12.85 -0.52 -2.41
C PHE A 195 12.53 0.96 -2.68
N LEU A 196 11.65 1.21 -3.64
CA LEU A 196 11.24 2.54 -4.10
C LEU A 196 10.80 3.43 -2.91
N PRO A 197 11.17 4.73 -2.87
CA PRO A 197 10.95 5.61 -1.72
C PRO A 197 9.50 6.14 -1.62
N PHE A 198 8.49 5.30 -1.86
CA PHE A 198 7.06 5.68 -1.78
C PHE A 198 6.19 4.81 -0.87
N LEU A 199 6.80 3.91 -0.09
CA LEU A 199 6.12 3.31 1.05
C LEU A 199 6.42 4.12 2.33
N SER A 200 5.43 4.88 2.80
CA SER A 200 5.32 5.43 4.18
C SER A 200 5.94 6.80 4.53
N LEU A 201 5.84 7.83 3.69
CA LEU A 201 6.11 9.21 4.15
C LEU A 201 5.20 10.31 3.56
N LEU A 202 3.90 10.29 3.89
CA LEU A 202 3.11 11.50 4.24
C LEU A 202 1.69 11.08 4.69
N LEU A 203 1.41 11.31 5.99
CA LEU A 203 0.12 11.16 6.70
C LEU A 203 -0.47 9.74 6.78
#